data_AF-A0A285ZZJ5-F1
#
_entry.id   AF-A0A285ZZJ5-F1
#
_cell.length_a   1.000
_cell.length_b   1.000
_cell.length_c   1.000
_cell.angle_alpha   90.00
_cell.angle_beta   90.00
_cell.angle_gamma   90.00
#
_symmetry.space_group_name_H-M   'P 1'
#
loop_
_entity.id
_entity.type
_entity.pdbx_description
1 polymer ?
#
loop_
_entity_poly.entity_id
_entity_poly.type
_entity_poly.pdbx_seq_one_letter_code
_entity_poly.pdbx_strand_id
1 'polypeptide(L)'
;MKINTQEFYALNRNFDEADELRNAALQIESSAEFKIWLQIWDSRMSYLIFLENNRSAKLHFKNLNSVNLFISKDTDRWRKQRKLVKDIYNVINSGFSYQDHLISRNYHDNSNSKDTYTFFRYLRNFIVHKDTFPLLTKLENTSIFQAMNKSAFVSYLQSKLDNNIANDTQRDQRERPKLEKALEYTNNLPEVFNFEKIYDSYQEDVIGLHHRYIKKLVKAHLRELKKLYSKTTAHEISRSNYLQKYNISISDISRVLNSYQMRYLKILSKS
;
A
#
# COMPACT_ATOMS: atom_id res chain seq x y z
N MET A 1 46.31 28.28 29.44
CA MET A 1 46.15 27.11 28.56
C MET A 1 46.29 27.60 27.12
N LYS A 2 47.44 27.39 26.47
CA LYS A 2 47.65 27.81 25.08
C LYS A 2 47.08 26.72 24.19
N ILE A 3 45.94 26.99 23.56
CA ILE A 3 45.40 26.10 22.53
C ILE A 3 46.46 26.06 21.41
N ASN A 4 46.96 24.86 21.10
CA ASN A 4 47.90 24.66 20.01
C ASN A 4 47.26 25.20 18.72
N THR A 5 47.92 26.15 18.06
CA THR A 5 47.35 26.88 16.92
C THR A 5 47.00 25.92 15.77
N GLN A 6 47.75 24.82 15.62
CA GLN A 6 47.44 23.77 14.64
C GLN A 6 46.17 22.99 15.00
N GLU A 7 45.94 22.69 16.29
CA GLU A 7 44.72 22.04 16.76
C GLU A 7 43.51 22.98 16.62
N PHE A 8 43.67 24.28 16.88
CA PHE A 8 42.65 25.30 16.69
C PHE A 8 42.25 25.46 15.21
N TYR A 9 43.23 25.52 14.29
CA TYR A 9 42.96 25.57 12.86
C TYR A 9 42.34 24.27 12.33
N ALA A 10 42.76 23.11 12.84
CA ALA A 10 42.14 21.84 12.49
C ALA A 10 40.68 21.76 13.00
N LEU A 11 40.41 22.25 14.22
CA LEU A 11 39.06 22.34 14.77
C LEU A 11 38.16 23.26 13.93
N ASN A 12 38.62 24.47 13.59
CA ASN A 12 37.85 25.41 12.77
C ASN A 12 37.61 24.88 11.36
N ARG A 13 38.61 24.24 10.74
CA ARG A 13 38.42 23.59 9.43
C ARG A 13 37.39 22.47 9.48
N ASN A 14 37.34 21.72 10.58
CA ASN A 14 36.30 20.71 10.81
C ASN A 14 34.90 21.33 11.00
N PHE A 15 34.80 22.55 11.57
CA PHE A 15 33.53 23.29 11.68
C PHE A 15 33.09 23.88 10.35
N ASP A 16 34.00 24.49 9.59
CA ASP A 16 33.72 25.04 8.26
C ASP A 16 33.26 23.94 7.29
N GLU A 17 33.96 22.79 7.28
CA GLU A 17 33.57 21.62 6.48
C GLU A 17 32.22 21.03 6.94
N ALA A 18 31.94 21.01 8.25
CA ALA A 18 30.65 20.56 8.77
C ALA A 18 29.49 21.50 8.38
N ASP A 19 29.73 22.82 8.39
CA ASP A 19 28.77 23.82 7.95
C ASP A 19 28.54 23.78 6.44
N GLU A 20 29.58 23.59 5.62
CA GLU A 20 29.45 23.37 4.17
C GLU A 20 28.60 22.12 3.87
N LEU A 21 28.83 21.02 4.59
CA LEU A 21 28.07 19.78 4.45
C LEU A 21 26.61 19.95 4.90
N ARG A 22 26.37 20.67 6.00
CA ARG A 22 25.03 21.00 6.48
C ARG A 22 24.27 21.86 5.47
N ASN A 23 24.93 22.87 4.91
CA ASN A 23 24.36 23.74 3.90
C ASN A 23 24.02 22.96 2.61
N ALA A 24 24.89 22.05 2.18
CA ALA A 24 24.61 21.16 1.05
C ALA A 24 23.42 20.22 1.32
N ALA A 25 23.30 19.66 2.52
CA ALA A 25 22.17 18.83 2.92
C ALA A 25 20.85 19.63 2.89
N LEU A 26 20.85 20.84 3.45
CA LEU A 26 19.68 21.74 3.44
C LEU A 26 19.27 22.12 2.00
N GLN A 27 20.24 22.36 1.12
CA GLN A 27 19.97 22.62 -0.30
C GLN A 27 19.31 21.41 -0.98
N ILE A 28 19.80 20.19 -0.72
CA ILE A 28 19.18 18.96 -1.21
C ILE A 28 17.77 18.79 -0.66
N GLU A 29 17.56 18.97 0.65
CA GLU A 29 16.24 18.82 1.28
C GLU A 29 15.22 19.85 0.76
N SER A 30 15.68 21.06 0.45
CA SER A 30 14.83 22.12 -0.12
C SER A 30 14.46 21.90 -1.59
N SER A 31 15.19 21.05 -2.30
CA SER A 31 15.03 20.81 -3.75
C SER A 31 13.66 20.20 -4.10
N ALA A 32 13.17 20.50 -5.30
CA ALA A 32 11.90 19.96 -5.79
C ALA A 32 11.97 18.43 -5.96
N GLU A 33 13.15 17.94 -6.33
CA GLU A 33 13.47 16.55 -6.60
C GLU A 33 13.45 15.70 -5.33
N PHE A 34 14.01 16.21 -4.24
CA PHE A 34 13.95 15.55 -2.93
C PHE A 34 12.50 15.50 -2.40
N LYS A 35 11.70 16.54 -2.66
CA LYS A 35 10.27 16.53 -2.33
C LYS A 35 9.52 15.46 -3.11
N ILE A 36 9.81 15.27 -4.40
CA ILE A 36 9.24 14.19 -5.23
C ILE A 36 9.69 12.81 -4.69
N TRP A 37 10.97 12.68 -4.30
CA TRP A 37 11.49 11.46 -3.69
C TRP A 37 10.75 11.08 -2.40
N LEU A 38 10.54 12.06 -1.50
CA LEU A 38 9.75 11.85 -0.28
C LEU A 38 8.31 11.42 -0.59
N GLN A 39 7.68 11.99 -1.62
CA GLN A 39 6.33 11.56 -2.03
C GLN A 39 6.28 10.10 -2.49
N ILE A 40 7.29 9.64 -3.25
CA ILE A 40 7.42 8.23 -3.65
C ILE A 40 7.65 7.34 -2.42
N TRP A 41 8.48 7.79 -1.49
CA TRP A 41 8.79 7.06 -0.27
C TRP A 41 7.58 6.89 0.65
N ASP A 42 6.81 7.95 0.86
CA ASP A 42 5.63 7.94 1.72
C ASP A 42 4.51 7.08 1.12
N SER A 43 4.25 7.20 -0.19
CA SER A 43 3.26 6.38 -0.89
C SER A 43 3.65 4.89 -0.90
N ARG A 44 4.96 4.58 -0.92
CA ARG A 44 5.46 3.22 -0.75
C ARG A 44 5.09 2.65 0.62
N MET A 45 5.03 3.44 1.69
CA MET A 45 4.66 2.91 3.01
C MET A 45 3.22 2.40 3.05
N SER A 46 2.24 3.17 2.55
CA SER A 46 0.85 2.69 2.49
C SER A 46 0.69 1.49 1.54
N TYR A 47 1.46 1.44 0.45
CA TYR A 47 1.50 0.27 -0.42
C TYR A 47 2.11 -0.98 0.25
N LEU A 48 3.17 -0.82 1.04
CA LEU A 48 3.77 -1.93 1.80
C LEU A 48 2.81 -2.51 2.83
N ILE A 49 2.06 -1.65 3.53
CA ILE A 49 0.99 -2.07 4.45
C ILE A 49 -0.05 -2.92 3.70
N PHE A 50 -0.46 -2.47 2.50
CA PHE A 50 -1.36 -3.26 1.65
C PHE A 50 -0.78 -4.63 1.30
N LEU A 51 0.49 -4.71 0.89
CA LEU A 51 1.15 -5.98 0.55
C LEU A 51 1.27 -6.92 1.76
N GLU A 52 1.57 -6.38 2.94
CA GLU A 52 1.65 -7.17 4.17
C GLU A 52 0.30 -7.77 4.56
N ASN A 53 -0.75 -6.95 4.54
CA ASN A 53 -2.12 -7.41 4.77
C ASN A 53 -2.52 -8.48 3.74
N ASN A 54 -2.17 -8.28 2.46
CA ASN A 54 -2.49 -9.22 1.39
C ASN A 54 -1.81 -10.57 1.63
N ARG A 55 -0.54 -10.55 2.05
CA ARG A 55 0.20 -11.77 2.42
C ARG A 55 -0.48 -12.52 3.57
N SER A 56 -0.94 -11.82 4.61
CA SER A 56 -1.68 -12.42 5.73
C SER A 56 -2.98 -13.07 5.27
N ALA A 57 -3.76 -12.36 4.45
CA ALA A 57 -5.02 -12.88 3.91
C ALA A 57 -4.80 -14.14 3.06
N LYS A 58 -3.82 -14.14 2.14
CA LYS A 58 -3.46 -15.32 1.34
C LYS A 58 -3.06 -16.53 2.18
N LEU A 59 -2.29 -16.29 3.26
CA LEU A 59 -1.95 -17.36 4.20
C LEU A 59 -3.20 -17.94 4.87
N HIS A 60 -4.16 -17.09 5.25
CA HIS A 60 -5.41 -17.56 5.84
C HIS A 60 -6.34 -18.25 4.84
N PHE A 61 -6.41 -17.80 3.58
CA PHE A 61 -7.06 -18.54 2.50
C PHE A 61 -6.48 -19.95 2.38
N LYS A 62 -5.15 -20.07 2.22
CA LYS A 62 -4.45 -21.36 2.15
C LYS A 62 -4.72 -22.24 3.38
N ASN A 63 -4.61 -21.67 4.57
CA ASN A 63 -4.81 -22.40 5.81
C ASN A 63 -6.25 -22.90 5.94
N LEU A 64 -7.26 -22.08 5.62
CA LEU A 64 -8.66 -22.49 5.63
C LEU A 64 -8.95 -23.59 4.61
N ASN A 65 -8.38 -23.50 3.41
CA ASN A 65 -8.52 -24.52 2.37
C ASN A 65 -7.85 -25.85 2.75
N SER A 66 -6.84 -25.83 3.64
CA SER A 66 -6.19 -27.03 4.15
C SER A 66 -6.91 -27.73 5.30
N VAL A 67 -7.95 -27.11 5.89
CA VAL A 67 -8.70 -27.72 7.01
C VAL A 67 -9.69 -28.74 6.45
N ASN A 68 -9.55 -30.00 6.87
CA ASN A 68 -10.51 -31.04 6.55
C ASN A 68 -11.88 -30.71 7.20
N LEU A 69 -12.89 -30.57 6.36
CA LEU A 69 -14.24 -30.15 6.73
C LEU A 69 -14.97 -31.15 7.63
N PHE A 70 -14.52 -32.41 7.62
CA PHE A 70 -15.10 -33.50 8.40
C PHE A 70 -14.49 -33.65 9.80
N ILE A 71 -13.40 -32.91 10.13
CA ILE A 71 -12.61 -33.13 11.35
C ILE A 71 -12.58 -31.90 12.26
N SER A 72 -12.74 -30.68 11.73
CA SER A 72 -12.68 -29.49 12.58
C SER A 72 -13.94 -29.35 13.43
N LYS A 73 -13.79 -29.26 14.76
CA LYS A 73 -14.86 -28.74 15.63
C LYS A 73 -15.30 -27.38 15.09
N ASP A 74 -16.62 -27.16 14.96
CA ASP A 74 -17.20 -25.95 14.35
C ASP A 74 -16.62 -24.64 14.90
N THR A 75 -16.21 -24.63 16.17
CA THR A 75 -15.63 -23.47 16.86
C THR A 75 -14.28 -23.00 16.32
N ASP A 76 -13.37 -23.89 15.92
CA ASP A 76 -12.04 -23.48 15.42
C ASP A 76 -12.08 -22.99 13.98
N ARG A 77 -12.97 -23.57 13.17
CA ARG A 77 -13.19 -23.15 11.79
C ARG A 77 -13.82 -21.76 11.72
N TRP A 78 -14.85 -21.53 12.52
CA TRP A 78 -15.47 -20.22 12.71
C TRP A 78 -14.45 -19.13 13.08
N ARG A 79 -13.56 -19.42 14.03
CA ARG A 79 -12.48 -18.48 14.42
C ARG A 79 -11.56 -18.16 13.25
N LYS A 80 -11.15 -19.16 12.47
CA LYS A 80 -10.33 -18.97 11.27
C LYS A 80 -11.06 -18.16 10.19
N GLN A 81 -12.36 -18.40 9.99
CA GLN A 81 -13.17 -17.63 9.05
C GLN A 81 -13.32 -16.18 9.50
N ARG A 82 -13.61 -15.89 10.77
CA ARG A 82 -13.62 -14.51 11.30
C ARG A 82 -12.26 -13.82 11.12
N LYS A 83 -11.17 -14.55 11.33
CA LYS A 83 -9.82 -14.03 11.11
C LYS A 83 -9.59 -13.68 9.64
N LEU A 84 -10.01 -14.54 8.70
CA LEU A 84 -9.95 -14.27 7.27
C LEU A 84 -10.77 -13.03 6.90
N VAL A 85 -11.98 -12.88 7.44
CA VAL A 85 -12.85 -11.72 7.18
C VAL A 85 -12.19 -10.42 7.65
N LYS A 86 -11.59 -10.42 8.84
CA LYS A 86 -10.83 -9.28 9.36
C LYS A 86 -9.65 -8.94 8.46
N ASP A 87 -8.93 -9.94 7.97
CA ASP A 87 -7.78 -9.73 7.08
C ASP A 87 -8.21 -9.22 5.71
N ILE A 88 -9.28 -9.76 5.12
CA ILE A 88 -9.88 -9.23 3.88
C ILE A 88 -10.25 -7.76 4.07
N TYR A 89 -10.91 -7.41 5.17
CA TYR A 89 -11.23 -6.02 5.49
C TYR A 89 -9.96 -5.14 5.54
N ASN A 90 -8.91 -5.60 6.23
CA ASN A 90 -7.65 -4.86 6.34
C ASN A 90 -6.98 -4.65 4.97
N VAL A 91 -7.01 -5.66 4.10
CA VAL A 91 -6.49 -5.57 2.73
C VAL A 91 -7.26 -4.52 1.95
N ILE A 92 -8.59 -4.62 1.96
CA ILE A 92 -9.44 -3.68 1.25
C ILE A 92 -9.20 -2.26 1.77
N ASN A 93 -9.19 -2.08 3.09
CA ASN A 93 -9.01 -0.77 3.71
C ASN A 93 -7.64 -0.16 3.39
N SER A 94 -6.56 -0.93 3.50
CA SER A 94 -5.21 -0.46 3.15
C SER A 94 -5.04 -0.15 1.66
N GLY A 95 -5.72 -0.88 0.77
CA GLY A 95 -5.78 -0.54 -0.66
C GLY A 95 -6.49 0.79 -0.93
N PHE A 96 -7.60 1.05 -0.24
CA PHE A 96 -8.28 2.36 -0.29
C PHE A 96 -7.40 3.48 0.27
N SER A 97 -6.76 3.29 1.42
CA SER A 97 -5.84 4.28 2.00
C SER A 97 -4.66 4.59 1.08
N TYR A 98 -4.11 3.57 0.41
CA TYR A 98 -3.08 3.77 -0.60
C TYR A 98 -3.58 4.66 -1.75
N GLN A 99 -4.78 4.40 -2.27
CA GLN A 99 -5.36 5.23 -3.34
C GLN A 99 -5.64 6.67 -2.87
N ASP A 100 -6.16 6.86 -1.67
CA ASP A 100 -6.41 8.19 -1.12
C ASP A 100 -5.10 8.98 -0.97
N HIS A 101 -4.01 8.31 -0.57
CA HIS A 101 -2.67 8.91 -0.58
C HIS A 101 -2.26 9.32 -2.00
N LEU A 102 -2.46 8.49 -3.02
CA LEU A 102 -2.14 8.87 -4.40
C LEU A 102 -2.94 10.08 -4.88
N ILE A 103 -4.24 10.12 -4.58
CA ILE A 103 -5.13 11.23 -4.93
C ILE A 103 -4.68 12.54 -4.25
N SER A 104 -4.31 12.48 -2.96
CA SER A 104 -3.79 13.65 -2.24
C SER A 104 -2.50 14.24 -2.84
N ARG A 105 -1.80 13.46 -3.67
CA ARG A 105 -0.60 13.86 -4.41
C ARG A 105 -0.89 14.21 -5.87
N ASN A 106 -2.15 14.51 -6.21
CA ASN A 106 -2.62 14.83 -7.57
C ASN A 106 -2.38 13.72 -8.60
N TYR A 107 -2.21 12.47 -8.16
CA TYR A 107 -2.20 11.34 -9.06
C TYR A 107 -3.62 10.81 -9.25
N HIS A 108 -4.18 11.08 -10.43
CA HIS A 108 -5.44 10.51 -10.87
C HIS A 108 -5.17 9.49 -11.97
N ASP A 109 -5.55 8.25 -11.72
CA ASP A 109 -5.56 7.19 -12.71
C ASP A 109 -7.00 6.81 -13.05
N ASN A 110 -7.39 7.12 -14.28
CA ASN A 110 -8.73 6.81 -14.80
C ASN A 110 -8.82 5.39 -15.39
N SER A 111 -7.72 4.63 -15.42
CA SER A 111 -7.64 3.31 -16.06
C SER A 111 -8.07 2.13 -15.17
N ASN A 112 -8.37 2.36 -13.89
CA ASN A 112 -8.83 1.29 -13.00
C ASN A 112 -10.20 0.74 -13.42
N SER A 113 -10.40 -0.58 -13.25
CA SER A 113 -11.71 -1.19 -13.38
C SER A 113 -12.66 -0.56 -12.35
N LYS A 114 -13.45 0.43 -12.79
CA LYS A 114 -14.29 1.23 -11.89
C LYS A 114 -15.26 0.34 -11.11
N ASP A 115 -15.62 -0.80 -11.68
CA ASP A 115 -16.67 -1.67 -11.17
C ASP A 115 -16.16 -2.58 -10.05
N THR A 116 -15.00 -3.25 -10.22
CA THR A 116 -14.37 -4.05 -9.13
C THR A 116 -14.06 -3.16 -7.93
N TYR A 117 -13.52 -1.97 -8.16
CA TYR A 117 -13.22 -1.04 -7.08
C TYR A 117 -14.47 -0.56 -6.33
N THR A 118 -15.55 -0.29 -7.07
CA THR A 118 -16.84 0.10 -6.48
C THR A 118 -17.44 -1.06 -5.68
N PHE A 119 -17.39 -2.29 -6.20
CA PHE A 119 -17.78 -3.51 -5.48
C PHE A 119 -17.04 -3.63 -4.14
N PHE A 120 -15.70 -3.57 -4.14
CA PHE A 120 -14.90 -3.71 -2.92
C PHE A 120 -15.13 -2.58 -1.91
N ARG A 121 -15.50 -1.38 -2.37
CA ARG A 121 -15.89 -0.27 -1.48
C ARG A 121 -17.13 -0.62 -0.66
N TYR A 122 -18.15 -1.16 -1.30
CA TYR A 122 -19.38 -1.55 -0.60
C TYR A 122 -19.20 -2.84 0.18
N LEU A 123 -18.36 -3.77 -0.30
CA LEU A 123 -18.00 -4.98 0.42
C LEU A 123 -17.33 -4.67 1.77
N ARG A 124 -16.40 -3.71 1.79
CA ARG A 124 -15.77 -3.23 3.02
C ARG A 124 -16.82 -2.76 4.04
N ASN A 125 -17.78 -1.96 3.58
CA ASN A 125 -18.83 -1.43 4.46
C ASN A 125 -19.78 -2.56 4.93
N PHE A 126 -20.08 -3.52 4.06
CA PHE A 126 -20.87 -4.70 4.41
C PHE A 126 -20.22 -5.52 5.53
N ILE A 127 -18.90 -5.77 5.44
CA ILE A 127 -18.14 -6.49 6.48
C ILE A 127 -18.26 -5.79 7.85
N VAL A 128 -18.13 -4.46 7.88
CA VAL A 128 -18.20 -3.66 9.12
C VAL A 128 -19.59 -3.69 9.74
N HIS A 129 -20.65 -3.68 8.92
CA HIS A 129 -22.01 -3.49 9.41
C HIS A 129 -22.78 -4.77 9.70
N LYS A 130 -22.34 -5.91 9.18
CA LYS A 130 -23.09 -7.16 9.30
C LYS A 130 -22.45 -8.18 10.24
N ASP A 131 -21.22 -7.96 10.71
CA ASP A 131 -20.45 -8.90 11.57
C ASP A 131 -20.44 -10.36 11.07
N THR A 132 -20.87 -10.55 9.83
CA THR A 132 -21.13 -11.82 9.16
C THR A 132 -20.76 -11.63 7.71
N PHE A 133 -19.80 -12.42 7.27
CA PHE A 133 -19.36 -12.46 5.88
C PHE A 133 -19.72 -13.86 5.37
N PRO A 134 -20.64 -13.97 4.39
CA PRO A 134 -21.23 -15.24 3.99
C PRO A 134 -20.30 -16.03 3.07
N LEU A 135 -19.07 -16.29 3.55
CA LEU A 135 -18.15 -17.24 2.92
C LEU A 135 -18.65 -18.66 3.19
N LEU A 136 -18.98 -19.35 2.11
CA LEU A 136 -19.32 -20.76 2.06
C LEU A 136 -18.10 -21.56 1.62
N THR A 137 -17.94 -22.74 2.20
CA THR A 137 -16.99 -23.71 1.68
C THR A 137 -17.72 -24.61 0.70
N LYS A 138 -17.36 -24.52 -0.59
CA LYS A 138 -17.84 -25.49 -1.59
C LYS A 138 -17.10 -26.82 -1.38
N LEU A 139 -17.63 -27.94 -1.84
CA LEU A 139 -17.09 -29.29 -1.55
C LEU A 139 -17.14 -30.17 -2.81
N GLU A 140 -16.42 -29.81 -3.87
CA GLU A 140 -16.25 -30.65 -5.07
C GLU A 140 -14.88 -30.46 -5.75
N ASN A 141 -14.07 -31.53 -5.80
CA ASN A 141 -12.86 -31.83 -6.60
C ASN A 141 -11.90 -30.69 -7.03
N THR A 142 -11.84 -29.56 -6.31
CA THR A 142 -10.95 -28.43 -6.65
C THR A 142 -10.17 -27.95 -5.43
N SER A 143 -8.97 -27.40 -5.67
CA SER A 143 -7.94 -27.17 -4.65
C SER A 143 -8.16 -25.95 -3.74
N ILE A 144 -9.22 -25.17 -3.90
CA ILE A 144 -9.48 -23.94 -3.12
C ILE A 144 -11.01 -23.67 -3.02
N PHE A 145 -11.53 -23.52 -1.79
CA PHE A 145 -12.97 -23.56 -1.47
C PHE A 145 -13.49 -22.37 -0.65
N GLN A 146 -13.25 -21.13 -1.07
CA GLN A 146 -13.93 -19.97 -0.48
C GLN A 146 -14.90 -19.37 -1.51
N ALA A 147 -16.15 -19.82 -1.46
CA ALA A 147 -17.22 -19.25 -2.24
C ALA A 147 -17.95 -18.17 -1.43
N MET A 148 -18.52 -17.17 -2.09
CA MET A 148 -19.39 -16.19 -1.46
C MET A 148 -20.81 -16.39 -1.99
N ASN A 149 -21.78 -16.43 -1.07
CA ASN A 149 -23.19 -16.35 -1.44
C ASN A 149 -23.56 -14.89 -1.69
N LYS A 150 -24.08 -14.58 -2.89
CA LYS A 150 -24.37 -13.19 -3.28
C LYS A 150 -25.60 -12.60 -2.60
N SER A 151 -26.60 -13.41 -2.24
CA SER A 151 -27.90 -12.96 -1.74
C SER A 151 -27.81 -11.90 -0.62
N ALA A 152 -27.07 -12.19 0.45
CA ALA A 152 -26.94 -11.28 1.60
C ALA A 152 -26.27 -9.94 1.22
N PHE A 153 -25.33 -9.97 0.27
CA PHE A 153 -24.67 -8.75 -0.20
C PHE A 153 -25.59 -7.93 -1.12
N VAL A 154 -26.34 -8.60 -2.02
CA VAL A 154 -27.38 -7.95 -2.85
C VAL A 154 -28.44 -7.30 -1.98
N SER A 155 -28.98 -8.00 -0.98
CA SER A 155 -29.96 -7.42 -0.04
C SER A 155 -29.40 -6.21 0.71
N TYR A 156 -28.13 -6.24 1.10
CA TYR A 156 -27.47 -5.08 1.71
C TYR A 156 -27.38 -3.88 0.75
N LEU A 157 -26.96 -4.12 -0.50
CA LEU A 157 -26.85 -3.06 -1.50
C LEU A 157 -28.23 -2.48 -1.86
N GLN A 158 -29.24 -3.33 -2.05
CA GLN A 158 -30.60 -2.90 -2.35
C GLN A 158 -31.19 -2.06 -1.22
N SER A 159 -31.05 -2.52 0.03
CA SER A 159 -31.50 -1.75 1.19
C SER A 159 -30.83 -0.38 1.27
N LYS A 160 -29.53 -0.27 0.93
CA LYS A 160 -28.85 1.03 0.85
C LYS A 160 -29.39 1.90 -0.28
N LEU A 161 -29.65 1.32 -1.45
CA LEU A 161 -30.21 2.04 -2.59
C LEU A 161 -31.60 2.59 -2.27
N ASP A 162 -32.47 1.76 -1.70
CA ASP A 162 -33.84 2.15 -1.31
C ASP A 162 -33.84 3.28 -0.29
N ASN A 163 -32.96 3.20 0.71
CA ASN A 163 -32.76 4.29 1.68
C ASN A 163 -32.28 5.59 1.03
N ASN A 164 -31.33 5.49 0.09
CA ASN A 164 -30.85 6.64 -0.65
C ASN A 164 -31.95 7.25 -1.52
N ILE A 165 -32.83 6.44 -2.10
CA ILE A 165 -34.02 6.90 -2.85
C ILE A 165 -35.00 7.61 -1.93
N ALA A 166 -35.29 7.04 -0.77
CA ALA A 166 -36.26 7.59 0.18
C ALA A 166 -35.82 8.93 0.81
N ASN A 167 -34.55 9.09 1.18
CA ASN A 167 -34.05 10.31 1.83
C ASN A 167 -33.74 11.45 0.84
N ASP A 168 -33.34 11.10 -0.40
CA ASP A 168 -33.05 12.02 -1.52
C ASP A 168 -32.17 13.23 -1.20
N THR A 169 -31.17 13.07 -0.34
CA THR A 169 -30.19 14.15 -0.10
C THR A 169 -29.22 14.29 -1.27
N GLN A 170 -28.56 15.46 -1.39
CA GLN A 170 -27.51 15.68 -2.40
C GLN A 170 -26.38 14.63 -2.31
N ARG A 171 -26.07 14.16 -1.10
CA ARG A 171 -25.11 13.09 -0.88
C ARG A 171 -25.63 11.77 -1.46
N ASP A 172 -26.88 11.43 -1.18
CA ASP A 172 -27.51 10.18 -1.62
C ASP A 172 -27.59 10.11 -3.14
N GLN A 173 -27.95 11.22 -3.80
CA GLN A 173 -27.95 11.34 -5.25
C GLN A 173 -26.57 11.06 -5.87
N ARG A 174 -25.47 11.45 -5.21
CA ARG A 174 -24.10 11.14 -5.67
C ARG A 174 -23.68 9.69 -5.39
N GLU A 175 -24.29 9.04 -4.41
CA GLU A 175 -24.01 7.65 -4.05
C GLU A 175 -24.85 6.65 -4.87
N ARG A 176 -26.06 7.00 -5.31
CA ARG A 176 -26.96 6.12 -6.11
C ARG A 176 -26.28 5.48 -7.32
N PRO A 177 -25.61 6.22 -8.24
CA PRO A 177 -25.00 5.61 -9.42
C PRO A 177 -23.88 4.62 -9.09
N LYS A 178 -23.26 4.76 -7.91
CA LYS A 178 -22.21 3.83 -7.45
C LYS A 178 -22.83 2.56 -6.87
N LEU A 179 -23.94 2.69 -6.14
CA LEU A 179 -24.72 1.56 -5.65
C LEU A 179 -25.31 0.74 -6.80
N GLU A 180 -25.88 1.40 -7.80
CA GLU A 180 -26.42 0.76 -9.01
C GLU A 180 -25.34 -0.04 -9.74
N LYS A 181 -24.15 0.54 -9.93
CA LYS A 181 -23.01 -0.19 -10.53
C LYS A 181 -22.54 -1.37 -9.68
N ALA A 182 -22.51 -1.22 -8.36
CA ALA A 182 -22.15 -2.32 -7.47
C ALA A 182 -23.17 -3.45 -7.55
N LEU A 183 -24.47 -3.12 -7.64
CA LEU A 183 -25.56 -4.06 -7.84
C LEU A 183 -25.45 -4.76 -9.19
N GLU A 184 -25.27 -4.02 -10.27
CA GLU A 184 -25.08 -4.55 -11.62
C GLU A 184 -23.93 -5.55 -11.66
N TYR A 185 -22.75 -5.15 -11.17
CA TYR A 185 -21.58 -6.02 -11.08
C TYR A 185 -21.87 -7.27 -10.27
N THR A 186 -22.51 -7.14 -9.10
CA THR A 186 -22.85 -8.27 -8.21
C THR A 186 -23.88 -9.21 -8.84
N ASN A 187 -24.87 -8.67 -9.56
CA ASN A 187 -25.91 -9.45 -10.21
C ASN A 187 -25.38 -10.30 -11.36
N ASN A 188 -24.35 -9.81 -12.06
CA ASN A 188 -23.64 -10.55 -13.10
C ASN A 188 -22.79 -11.72 -12.56
N LEU A 189 -22.59 -11.82 -11.25
CA LEU A 189 -21.91 -12.95 -10.63
C LEU A 189 -22.87 -14.15 -10.44
N PRO A 190 -22.36 -15.39 -10.49
CA PRO A 190 -23.12 -16.58 -10.08
C PRO A 190 -23.67 -16.44 -8.64
N GLU A 191 -24.79 -17.11 -8.34
CA GLU A 191 -25.39 -17.09 -6.98
C GLU A 191 -24.39 -17.48 -5.88
N VAL A 192 -23.53 -18.45 -6.20
CA VAL A 192 -22.39 -18.85 -5.41
C VAL A 192 -21.14 -18.74 -6.29
N PHE A 193 -20.30 -17.75 -6.03
CA PHE A 193 -19.12 -17.45 -6.84
C PHE A 193 -17.82 -17.67 -6.07
N ASN A 194 -16.73 -17.95 -6.77
CA ASN A 194 -15.41 -18.06 -6.16
C ASN A 194 -14.90 -16.67 -5.76
N PHE A 195 -14.86 -16.41 -4.45
CA PHE A 195 -14.47 -15.11 -3.93
C PHE A 195 -12.98 -14.82 -4.15
N GLU A 196 -12.12 -15.84 -4.08
CA GLU A 196 -10.68 -15.68 -4.25
C GLU A 196 -10.32 -15.15 -5.63
N LYS A 197 -11.02 -15.57 -6.69
CA LYS A 197 -10.83 -15.02 -8.05
C LYS A 197 -11.12 -13.51 -8.11
N ILE A 198 -12.23 -13.08 -7.52
CA ILE A 198 -12.61 -11.65 -7.50
C ILE A 198 -11.61 -10.85 -6.64
N TYR A 199 -11.18 -11.43 -5.53
CA TYR A 199 -10.17 -10.87 -4.65
C TYR A 199 -8.81 -10.72 -5.34
N ASP A 200 -8.39 -11.70 -6.14
CA ASP A 200 -7.16 -11.61 -6.93
C ASP A 200 -7.23 -10.49 -7.97
N SER A 201 -8.36 -10.32 -8.67
CA SER A 201 -8.56 -9.19 -9.59
C SER A 201 -8.42 -7.83 -8.89
N TYR A 202 -8.93 -7.69 -7.67
CA TYR A 202 -8.74 -6.47 -6.89
C TYR A 202 -7.29 -6.22 -6.50
N GLN A 203 -6.55 -7.26 -6.11
CA GLN A 203 -5.13 -7.12 -5.83
C GLN A 203 -4.36 -6.67 -7.07
N GLU A 204 -4.62 -7.30 -8.21
CA GLU A 204 -4.00 -6.96 -9.49
C GLU A 204 -4.27 -5.49 -9.86
N ASP A 205 -5.49 -5.00 -9.63
CA ASP A 205 -5.84 -3.60 -9.85
C ASP A 205 -5.01 -2.65 -8.96
N VAL A 206 -4.89 -2.93 -7.65
CA VAL A 206 -4.10 -2.08 -6.72
C VAL A 206 -2.60 -2.15 -7.04
N ILE A 207 -2.08 -3.33 -7.39
CA ILE A 207 -0.68 -3.51 -7.80
C ILE A 207 -0.41 -2.79 -9.13
N GLY A 208 -1.31 -2.92 -10.10
CA GLY A 208 -1.24 -2.24 -11.39
C GLY A 208 -1.26 -0.72 -11.23
N LEU A 209 -2.13 -0.21 -10.35
CA LEU A 209 -2.18 1.21 -9.98
C LEU A 209 -0.83 1.69 -9.43
N HIS A 210 -0.21 0.91 -8.53
CA HIS A 210 1.11 1.22 -8.01
C HIS A 210 2.17 1.25 -9.11
N HIS A 211 2.23 0.24 -9.98
CA HIS A 211 3.18 0.21 -11.08
C HIS A 211 3.01 1.39 -12.03
N ARG A 212 1.77 1.78 -12.37
CA ARG A 212 1.51 2.94 -13.23
C ARG A 212 1.86 4.25 -12.54
N TYR A 213 1.58 4.39 -11.25
CA TYR A 213 1.95 5.55 -10.45
C TYR A 213 3.47 5.76 -10.46
N ILE A 214 4.19 4.70 -10.09
CA ILE A 214 5.64 4.72 -10.05
C ILE A 214 6.22 4.96 -11.44
N LYS A 215 5.74 4.26 -12.47
CA LYS A 215 6.21 4.46 -13.86
C LYS A 215 6.01 5.90 -14.31
N LYS A 216 4.86 6.52 -14.03
CA LYS A 216 4.58 7.92 -14.38
C LYS A 216 5.58 8.85 -13.70
N LEU A 217 5.77 8.72 -12.39
CA LEU A 217 6.69 9.58 -11.63
C LEU A 217 8.15 9.35 -11.99
N VAL A 218 8.57 8.09 -12.04
CA VAL A 218 9.94 7.70 -12.42
C VAL A 218 10.25 8.19 -13.82
N LYS A 219 9.37 8.01 -14.81
CA LYS A 219 9.63 8.49 -16.18
C LYS A 219 9.73 10.01 -16.24
N ALA A 220 8.85 10.72 -15.54
CA ALA A 220 8.86 12.19 -15.51
C ALA A 220 10.13 12.76 -14.86
N HIS A 221 10.67 12.07 -13.84
CA HIS A 221 11.77 12.60 -13.03
C HIS A 221 13.05 11.77 -13.11
N LEU A 222 13.18 10.82 -14.04
CA LEU A 222 14.27 9.84 -14.07
C LEU A 222 15.65 10.49 -14.10
N ARG A 223 15.83 11.50 -14.96
CA ARG A 223 17.11 12.18 -15.15
C ARG A 223 17.50 12.97 -13.89
N GLU A 224 16.53 13.59 -13.25
CA GLU A 224 16.74 14.40 -12.06
C GLU A 224 16.90 13.55 -10.81
N LEU A 225 16.11 12.49 -10.65
CA LEU A 225 16.29 11.46 -9.62
C LEU A 225 17.65 10.78 -9.75
N LYS A 226 18.18 10.55 -10.98
CA LYS A 226 19.54 10.03 -11.20
C LYS A 226 20.62 11.06 -10.80
N LYS A 227 20.41 12.35 -11.07
CA LYS A 227 21.31 13.43 -10.64
C LYS A 227 21.31 13.61 -9.12
N LEU A 228 20.12 13.56 -8.50
CA LEU A 228 19.96 13.56 -7.05
C LEU A 228 20.68 12.36 -6.48
N TYR A 229 20.36 11.14 -6.94
CA TYR A 229 20.99 9.88 -6.52
C TYR A 229 22.52 9.92 -6.59
N SER A 230 23.10 10.44 -7.67
CA SER A 230 24.56 10.54 -7.81
C SER A 230 25.17 11.55 -6.82
N LYS A 231 24.49 12.67 -6.57
CA LYS A 231 24.88 13.63 -5.52
C LYS A 231 24.72 13.04 -4.11
N THR A 232 23.61 12.37 -3.82
CA THR A 232 23.36 11.72 -2.52
C THR A 232 24.36 10.61 -2.28
N THR A 233 24.60 9.73 -3.25
CA THR A 233 25.60 8.65 -3.14
C THR A 233 27.02 9.22 -2.95
N ALA A 234 27.40 10.27 -3.67
CA ALA A 234 28.70 10.92 -3.48
C ALA A 234 28.83 11.57 -2.09
N HIS A 235 27.76 12.21 -1.60
CA HIS A 235 27.71 12.80 -0.27
C HIS A 235 27.71 11.73 0.83
N GLU A 236 26.98 10.62 0.64
CA GLU A 236 26.94 9.45 1.55
C GLU A 236 28.27 8.71 1.61
N ILE A 237 28.96 8.55 0.47
CA ILE A 237 30.34 8.03 0.42
C ILE A 237 31.29 8.98 1.14
N SER A 238 31.18 10.28 0.91
CA SER A 238 31.98 11.29 1.63
C SER A 238 31.73 11.24 3.14
N ARG A 239 30.47 11.08 3.56
CA ARG A 239 30.04 10.91 4.96
C ARG A 239 30.55 9.60 5.58
N SER A 240 30.55 8.51 4.83
CA SER A 240 31.11 7.22 5.27
C SER A 240 32.64 7.31 5.45
N ASN A 241 33.33 7.95 4.50
CA ASN A 241 34.78 8.18 4.56
C ASN A 241 35.16 9.13 5.72
N TYR A 242 34.35 10.16 5.97
CA TYR A 242 34.49 11.07 7.11
C TYR A 242 34.35 10.33 8.44
N LEU A 243 33.30 9.50 8.61
CA LEU A 243 33.04 8.80 9.87
C LEU A 243 34.06 7.66 10.13
N GLN A 244 34.58 7.03 9.06
CA GLN A 244 35.73 6.11 9.14
C GLN A 244 37.02 6.81 9.59
N LYS A 245 37.28 8.04 9.12
CA LYS A 245 38.46 8.83 9.52
C LYS A 245 38.48 9.15 11.03
N TYR A 246 37.32 9.12 11.70
CA TYR A 246 37.16 9.47 13.11
C TYR A 246 36.67 8.31 14.02
N ASN A 247 36.73 7.05 13.55
CA ASN A 247 36.37 5.84 14.34
C ASN A 247 34.96 5.85 14.98
N ILE A 248 33.99 6.52 14.34
CA ILE A 248 32.61 6.51 14.82
C ILE A 248 31.92 5.23 14.32
N SER A 249 31.29 4.48 15.23
CA SER A 249 30.69 3.15 14.96
C SER A 249 29.74 3.15 13.75
N ILE A 250 30.09 2.32 12.75
CA ILE A 250 29.40 2.15 11.46
C ILE A 250 28.01 1.48 11.60
N SER A 251 27.66 0.96 12.78
CA SER A 251 26.43 0.19 13.02
C SER A 251 25.16 1.03 12.93
N ASP A 252 25.18 2.27 13.40
CA ASP A 252 24.01 3.16 13.34
C ASP A 252 23.85 3.83 11.96
N ILE A 253 24.97 3.99 11.25
CA ILE A 253 25.07 4.60 9.93
C ILE A 253 24.50 3.66 8.86
N SER A 254 24.76 2.36 8.96
CA SER A 254 24.17 1.35 8.06
C SER A 254 22.64 1.29 8.18
N ARG A 255 22.08 1.66 9.33
CA ARG A 255 20.61 1.69 9.56
C ARG A 255 19.94 2.86 8.82
N VAL A 256 20.65 3.97 8.65
CA VAL A 256 20.18 5.16 7.91
C VAL A 256 20.49 5.07 6.42
N LEU A 257 21.65 4.51 6.05
CA LEU A 257 22.13 4.45 4.67
C LEU A 257 21.64 3.23 3.86
N ASN A 258 21.30 2.09 4.49
CA ASN A 258 21.44 0.81 3.80
C ASN A 258 20.25 -0.15 3.84
N SER A 259 19.03 0.20 3.39
CA SER A 259 18.16 -0.92 2.96
C SER A 259 17.06 -0.65 1.95
N TYR A 260 16.32 0.46 2.02
CA TYR A 260 15.03 0.49 1.31
C TYR A 260 14.86 1.62 0.29
N GLN A 261 15.57 2.74 0.45
CA GLN A 261 15.49 3.90 -0.44
C GLN A 261 16.25 3.67 -1.77
N MET A 262 17.48 3.16 -1.70
CA MET A 262 18.39 3.04 -2.85
C MET A 262 18.17 1.79 -3.73
N ARG A 263 17.70 0.67 -3.16
CA ARG A 263 17.39 -0.56 -3.90
C ARG A 263 16.18 -0.39 -4.82
N TYR A 264 15.20 0.40 -4.37
CA TYR A 264 13.94 0.62 -5.09
C TYR A 264 14.16 1.44 -6.38
N LEU A 265 14.94 2.53 -6.33
CA LEU A 265 15.31 3.29 -7.55
C LEU A 265 16.10 2.45 -8.57
N LYS A 266 17.00 1.57 -8.11
CA LYS A 266 17.73 0.64 -8.99
C LYS A 266 16.80 -0.35 -9.70
N ILE A 267 15.80 -0.89 -9.00
CA ILE A 267 14.79 -1.79 -9.58
C ILE A 267 13.93 -1.03 -10.60
N LEU A 268 13.49 0.18 -10.26
CA LEU A 268 12.65 1.02 -11.12
C LEU A 268 13.35 1.57 -12.36
N SER A 269 14.69 1.63 -12.36
CA SER A 269 15.48 2.06 -13.51
C SER A 269 15.74 0.96 -14.56
N LYS A 270 15.43 -0.30 -14.24
CA LYS A 270 15.66 -1.48 -15.08
C LYS A 270 14.40 -1.99 -15.81
N SER A 271 13.25 -1.39 -15.54
CA SER A 271 11.92 -1.67 -16.12
C SER A 271 11.47 -0.53 -17.03
#